data_AF-A0A8J3SPY5-F1
#
_entry.id   AF-A0A8J3SPY5-F1
#
_cell.length_a   1.000
_cell.length_b   1.000
_cell.length_c   1.000
_cell.angle_alpha   90.00
_cell.angle_beta   90.00
_cell.angle_gamma   90.00
#
_symmetry.space_group_name_H-M   'P 1'
#
loop_
_entity.id
_entity.type
_entity.pdbx_description
1 polymer ?
#
loop_
_entity_poly.entity_id
_entity_poly.type
_entity_poly.pdbx_seq_one_letter_code
_entity_poly.pdbx_strand_id
1 'polypeptide(L)'
;MMLDEQEARAVATLLEAMAGRLEDDPLAADARQMVAVMRERLERARHGGRAGSPRESTPAHAEAAFTRDDAAAQRDLAAHRRDEAAARRDEAAVTRHQEQQRARDATDAADRAFHDVLWAAEQRDRAAEQADCSADASTDADADADADADPQTRTRSRQRQAVDHEHNQRDRAALRDAWTQVRDDRAAARTDVAAARQDRLQAQRDRQASAHDRTAAQADRQAAQAEREQAIVESQQRWPPWLDETERDDLTTGARTGRPAAAVHDTRQQAEEAGQEAGQAGCDAVTTHRRAEQIARRLSELQARREGTAGGDGQATS
;
A
#
# COMPACT_ATOMS: atom_id res chain seq x y z
N MET A 1 42.04 35.22 3.41
CA MET A 1 42.07 35.97 2.13
C MET A 1 40.72 35.81 1.47
N MET A 2 40.04 36.89 1.10
CA MET A 2 38.87 36.80 0.23
C MET A 2 39.37 36.80 -1.22
N LEU A 3 38.85 35.89 -2.04
CA LEU A 3 39.09 35.89 -3.49
C LEU A 3 38.51 37.17 -4.08
N ASP A 4 39.27 37.82 -4.96
CA ASP A 4 38.73 38.98 -5.68
C ASP A 4 37.68 38.56 -6.74
N GLU A 5 36.97 39.53 -7.31
CA GLU A 5 35.91 39.26 -8.29
C GLU A 5 36.43 38.51 -9.53
N GLN A 6 37.69 38.74 -9.92
CA GLN A 6 38.30 38.08 -11.08
C GLN A 6 38.69 36.65 -10.75
N GLU A 7 39.27 36.41 -9.57
CA GLU A 7 39.61 35.10 -9.07
C GLU A 7 38.36 34.22 -8.89
N ALA A 8 37.29 34.78 -8.31
CA ALA A 8 36.01 34.07 -8.15
C ALA A 8 35.38 33.72 -9.51
N ARG A 9 35.47 34.61 -10.51
CA ARG A 9 35.07 34.28 -11.89
C ARG A 9 35.90 33.15 -12.45
N ALA A 10 37.23 33.21 -12.32
CA ALA A 10 38.12 32.19 -12.87
C ALA A 10 37.84 30.80 -12.27
N VAL A 11 37.58 30.73 -10.97
CA VAL A 11 37.19 29.48 -10.29
C VAL A 11 35.84 28.96 -10.80
N ALA A 12 34.85 29.83 -10.98
CA ALA A 12 33.55 29.42 -11.53
C ALA A 12 33.68 28.83 -12.95
N THR A 13 34.49 29.45 -13.83
CA THR A 13 34.73 28.92 -15.19
C THR A 13 35.46 27.58 -15.16
N LEU A 14 36.41 27.40 -14.23
CA LEU A 14 37.13 26.14 -14.06
C LEU A 14 36.20 25.01 -13.61
N LEU A 15 35.33 25.28 -12.63
CA LEU A 15 34.35 24.32 -12.12
C LEU A 15 33.33 23.93 -13.20
N GLU A 16 32.92 24.87 -14.05
CA GLU A 16 32.02 24.61 -15.18
C GLU A 16 32.69 23.72 -16.25
N ALA A 17 33.96 23.98 -16.56
CA ALA A 17 34.75 23.14 -17.45
C ALA A 17 34.98 21.72 -16.89
N MET A 18 35.13 21.59 -15.57
CA MET A 18 35.20 20.29 -14.89
C MET A 18 33.87 19.55 -14.95
N ALA A 19 32.75 20.23 -14.65
CA ALA A 19 31.42 19.63 -14.69
C ALA A 19 31.05 19.12 -16.08
N GLY A 20 31.44 19.83 -17.15
CA GLY A 20 31.25 19.38 -18.53
C GLY A 20 32.09 18.16 -18.92
N ARG A 21 33.22 17.89 -18.24
CA ARG A 21 34.04 16.68 -18.47
C ARG A 21 33.56 15.47 -17.69
N LEU A 22 32.73 15.69 -16.66
CA LEU A 22 32.28 14.68 -15.70
C LEU A 22 30.78 14.38 -15.87
N GLU A 23 30.24 14.44 -17.09
CA GLU A 23 28.80 14.50 -17.37
C GLU A 23 27.94 13.44 -16.64
N ASP A 24 28.49 12.24 -16.41
CA ASP A 24 27.84 11.11 -15.73
C ASP A 24 28.30 10.87 -14.27
N ASP A 25 29.19 11.70 -13.73
CA ASP A 25 29.69 11.57 -12.36
C ASP A 25 28.79 12.32 -11.36
N PRO A 26 28.42 11.73 -10.22
CA PRO A 26 27.71 12.45 -9.16
C PRO A 26 28.40 13.76 -8.74
N LEU A 27 29.72 13.87 -8.85
CA LEU A 27 30.48 15.09 -8.55
C LEU A 27 30.18 16.25 -9.51
N ALA A 28 29.67 15.97 -10.71
CA ALA A 28 29.27 17.02 -11.65
C ALA A 28 28.01 17.77 -11.22
N ALA A 29 27.14 17.14 -10.41
CA ALA A 29 25.99 17.83 -9.83
C ALA A 29 26.45 18.86 -8.79
N ASP A 30 27.36 18.46 -7.89
CA ASP A 30 27.93 19.34 -6.86
C ASP A 30 28.73 20.50 -7.47
N ALA A 31 29.55 20.23 -8.50
CA ALA A 31 30.28 21.27 -9.21
C ALA A 31 29.34 22.30 -9.89
N ARG A 32 28.25 21.84 -10.51
CA ARG A 32 27.21 22.73 -11.07
C ARG A 32 26.53 23.57 -10.01
N GLN A 33 26.23 23.00 -8.84
CA GLN A 33 25.65 23.72 -7.72
C GLN A 33 26.61 24.80 -7.18
N MET A 34 27.91 24.48 -7.03
CA MET A 34 28.91 25.46 -6.62
C MET A 34 29.05 26.62 -7.62
N VAL A 35 29.04 26.34 -8.93
CA VAL A 35 29.07 27.38 -9.97
C VAL A 35 27.85 28.31 -9.87
N ALA A 36 26.65 27.74 -9.67
CA ALA A 36 25.42 28.52 -9.52
C ALA A 36 25.51 29.48 -8.31
N VAL A 37 25.96 28.98 -7.16
CA VAL A 37 26.15 29.80 -5.94
C VAL A 37 27.19 30.90 -6.16
N MET A 38 28.31 30.61 -6.83
CA MET A 38 29.33 31.62 -7.13
C MET A 38 28.82 32.70 -8.08
N ARG A 39 28.06 32.33 -9.12
CA ARG A 39 27.44 33.28 -10.05
C ARG A 39 26.44 34.19 -9.36
N GLU A 40 25.57 33.63 -8.53
CA GLU A 40 24.59 34.41 -7.76
C GLU A 40 25.29 35.43 -6.83
N ARG A 41 26.37 35.02 -6.16
CA ARG A 41 27.19 35.92 -5.32
C ARG A 41 27.84 37.04 -6.14
N LEU A 42 28.40 36.71 -7.30
CA LEU A 42 29.00 37.69 -8.21
C LEU A 42 27.97 38.67 -8.77
N GLU A 43 26.77 38.21 -9.10
CA GLU A 43 25.66 39.08 -9.53
C GLU A 43 25.21 39.99 -8.39
N ARG A 44 25.08 39.49 -7.16
CA ARG A 44 24.76 40.31 -5.97
C ARG A 44 25.81 41.39 -5.73
N ALA A 45 27.10 41.06 -5.90
CA ALA A 45 28.19 42.01 -5.77
C ALA A 45 28.16 43.09 -6.86
N ARG A 46 27.86 42.71 -8.11
CA ARG A 46 27.76 43.64 -9.26
C ARG A 46 26.62 44.64 -9.15
N HIS A 47 25.50 44.27 -8.52
CA HIS A 47 24.32 45.13 -8.39
C HIS A 47 24.44 46.19 -7.29
N GLY A 48 25.63 46.40 -6.70
CA GLY A 48 25.98 47.64 -6.02
C GLY A 48 24.99 48.12 -4.94
N GLY A 49 25.10 47.57 -3.73
CA GLY A 49 25.11 48.44 -2.55
C GLY A 49 23.82 49.16 -2.14
N ARG A 50 22.64 48.65 -2.46
CA ARG A 50 21.50 48.79 -1.54
C ARG A 50 21.15 47.42 -0.99
N ALA A 51 22.15 46.77 -0.39
CA ALA A 51 21.91 45.68 0.54
C ALA A 51 20.89 46.22 1.55
N GLY A 52 19.64 45.76 1.46
CA GLY A 52 18.71 45.86 2.57
C GLY A 52 19.53 45.47 3.79
N SER A 53 19.59 46.38 4.77
CA SER A 53 20.52 46.25 5.88
C SER A 53 20.46 44.79 6.35
N PRO A 54 21.57 44.12 6.67
CA PRO A 54 21.55 42.70 7.08
C PRO A 54 20.61 42.44 8.29
N ARG A 55 19.97 43.48 8.83
CA ARG A 55 19.12 43.54 10.02
C ARG A 55 17.79 42.84 9.79
N GLU A 56 17.44 42.56 8.53
CA GLU A 56 16.21 41.87 8.16
C GLU A 56 16.41 40.41 7.71
N SER A 57 17.64 39.92 7.48
CA SER A 57 17.84 38.53 6.98
C SER A 57 17.60 37.46 8.05
N THR A 58 17.99 37.70 9.31
CA THR A 58 17.84 36.72 10.39
C THR A 58 16.39 36.37 10.74
N PRO A 59 15.43 37.33 10.88
CA PRO A 59 14.03 36.96 11.08
C PRO A 59 13.44 36.25 9.85
N ALA A 60 13.86 36.62 8.64
CA ALA A 60 13.39 35.96 7.41
C ALA A 60 13.80 34.48 7.34
N HIS A 61 15.03 34.13 7.73
CA HIS A 61 15.46 32.73 7.78
C HIS A 61 14.74 31.91 8.86
N ALA A 62 14.47 32.50 10.03
CA ALA A 62 13.70 31.83 11.08
C ALA A 62 12.25 31.59 10.66
N GLU A 63 11.62 32.58 10.01
CA GLU A 63 10.26 32.46 9.47
C GLU A 63 10.17 31.44 8.33
N ALA A 64 11.17 31.40 7.44
CA ALA A 64 11.27 30.40 6.39
C ALA A 64 11.40 28.98 6.96
N ALA A 65 12.27 28.78 7.95
CA ALA A 65 12.44 27.50 8.62
C ALA A 65 11.15 27.05 9.33
N PHE A 66 10.45 27.97 10.02
CA PHE A 66 9.16 27.69 10.64
C PHE A 66 8.10 27.28 9.60
N THR A 67 8.03 28.01 8.48
CA THR A 67 7.09 27.70 7.38
C THR A 67 7.35 26.32 6.78
N ARG A 68 8.62 25.92 6.66
CA ARG A 68 8.99 24.58 6.18
C ARG A 68 8.68 23.48 7.17
N ASP A 69 8.90 23.69 8.47
CA ASP A 69 8.53 22.71 9.50
C ASP A 69 7.00 22.51 9.54
N ASP A 70 6.22 23.60 9.41
CA ASP A 70 4.76 23.51 9.31
C ASP A 70 4.33 22.74 8.04
N ALA A 71 4.93 23.04 6.89
CA ALA A 71 4.68 22.31 5.65
C ALA A 71 5.02 20.80 5.77
N ALA A 72 6.13 20.47 6.44
CA ALA A 72 6.53 19.10 6.73
C ALA A 72 5.49 18.39 7.63
N ALA A 73 5.02 19.05 8.69
CA ALA A 73 3.99 18.53 9.59
C ALA A 73 2.66 18.29 8.85
N GLN A 74 2.26 19.21 7.96
CA GLN A 74 1.06 19.05 7.14
C GLN A 74 1.18 17.86 6.18
N ARG A 75 2.36 17.64 5.57
CA ARG A 75 2.64 16.47 4.71
C ARG A 75 2.60 15.16 5.51
N ASP A 76 3.21 15.12 6.69
CA ASP A 76 3.18 13.94 7.57
C ASP A 76 1.73 13.59 7.97
N LEU A 77 0.90 14.59 8.30
CA LEU A 77 -0.51 14.39 8.60
C LEU A 77 -1.30 13.87 7.38
N ALA A 78 -1.04 14.41 6.19
CA ALA A 78 -1.67 13.96 4.96
C ALA A 78 -1.28 12.51 4.62
N ALA A 79 -0.01 12.14 4.81
CA ALA A 79 0.48 10.78 4.66
C ALA A 79 -0.20 9.82 5.65
N HIS A 80 -0.32 10.20 6.93
CA HIS A 80 -1.02 9.40 7.94
C HIS A 80 -2.49 9.13 7.56
N ARG A 81 -3.22 10.16 7.12
CA ARG A 81 -4.62 10.02 6.67
C ARG A 81 -4.76 9.06 5.48
N ARG A 82 -3.79 9.07 4.56
CA ARG A 82 -3.76 8.14 3.42
C ARG A 82 -3.43 6.71 3.84
N ASP A 83 -2.49 6.52 4.76
CA ASP A 83 -2.15 5.21 5.31
C ASP A 83 -3.36 4.59 6.04
N GLU A 84 -4.08 5.38 6.84
CA GLU A 84 -5.35 4.94 7.45
C GLU A 84 -6.41 4.56 6.41
N ALA A 85 -6.57 5.37 5.36
CA ALA A 85 -7.53 5.08 4.29
C ALA A 85 -7.13 3.79 3.54
N ALA A 86 -5.84 3.57 3.30
CA ALA A 86 -5.32 2.33 2.73
C ALA A 86 -5.59 1.13 3.66
N ALA A 87 -5.39 1.28 4.98
CA ALA A 87 -5.69 0.24 5.95
C ALA A 87 -7.18 -0.14 5.97
N ARG A 88 -8.08 0.86 5.97
CA ARG A 88 -9.54 0.61 5.88
C ARG A 88 -9.93 -0.12 4.60
N ARG A 89 -9.31 0.21 3.46
CA ARG A 89 -9.56 -0.50 2.19
C ARG A 89 -9.05 -1.94 2.23
N ASP A 90 -7.90 -2.19 2.84
CA ASP A 90 -7.36 -3.54 3.02
C ASP A 90 -8.28 -4.40 3.89
N GLU A 91 -8.74 -3.86 5.02
CA GLU A 91 -9.70 -4.55 5.90
C GLU A 91 -10.99 -4.89 5.14
N ALA A 92 -11.56 -3.93 4.41
CA ALA A 92 -12.72 -4.16 3.57
C ALA A 92 -12.46 -5.19 2.45
N ALA A 93 -11.25 -5.24 1.90
CA ALA A 93 -10.86 -6.23 0.90
C ALA A 93 -10.68 -7.64 1.51
N VAL A 94 -10.26 -7.75 2.77
CA VAL A 94 -10.20 -9.03 3.49
C VAL A 94 -11.61 -9.53 3.79
N THR A 95 -12.50 -8.69 4.32
CA THR A 95 -13.91 -9.07 4.59
C THR A 95 -14.60 -9.55 3.32
N ARG A 96 -14.52 -8.79 2.22
CA ARG A 96 -15.07 -9.20 0.92
C ARG A 96 -14.47 -10.51 0.40
N HIS A 97 -13.17 -10.72 0.60
CA HIS A 97 -12.53 -11.98 0.20
C HIS A 97 -13.08 -13.18 1.00
N GLN A 98 -13.31 -13.02 2.31
CA GLN A 98 -13.93 -14.05 3.14
C GLN A 98 -15.37 -14.33 2.74
N GLU A 99 -16.17 -13.28 2.51
CA GLU A 99 -17.55 -13.41 2.02
C GLU A 99 -17.60 -14.13 0.68
N GLN A 100 -16.72 -13.76 -0.24
CA GLN A 100 -16.59 -14.45 -1.50
C GLN A 100 -16.20 -15.93 -1.32
N GLN A 101 -15.25 -16.23 -0.44
CA GLN A 101 -14.85 -17.62 -0.22
C GLN A 101 -16.05 -18.43 0.28
N ARG A 102 -16.82 -17.91 1.23
CA ARG A 102 -18.06 -18.55 1.70
C ARG A 102 -19.08 -18.71 0.57
N ALA A 103 -19.23 -17.71 -0.29
CA ALA A 103 -20.14 -17.79 -1.43
C ALA A 103 -19.71 -18.88 -2.42
N ARG A 104 -18.40 -18.99 -2.72
CA ARG A 104 -17.85 -20.07 -3.55
C ARG A 104 -18.07 -21.44 -2.92
N ASP A 105 -17.76 -21.58 -1.63
CA ASP A 105 -17.95 -22.85 -0.92
C ASP A 105 -19.43 -23.26 -0.92
N ALA A 106 -20.36 -22.30 -0.81
CA ALA A 106 -21.79 -22.52 -0.92
C ALA A 106 -22.22 -22.91 -2.34
N THR A 107 -21.71 -22.25 -3.37
CA THR A 107 -21.95 -22.64 -4.78
C THR A 107 -21.42 -24.04 -5.07
N ASP A 108 -20.20 -24.36 -4.65
CA ASP A 108 -19.60 -25.68 -4.86
C ASP A 108 -20.37 -26.77 -4.09
N ALA A 109 -20.92 -26.45 -2.92
CA ALA A 109 -21.81 -27.35 -2.18
C ALA A 109 -23.14 -27.57 -2.91
N ALA A 110 -23.73 -26.50 -3.49
CA ALA A 110 -24.93 -26.59 -4.29
C ALA A 110 -24.70 -27.39 -5.58
N ASP A 111 -23.57 -27.18 -6.27
CA ASP A 111 -23.16 -27.93 -7.47
C ASP A 111 -23.04 -29.44 -7.16
N ARG A 112 -22.44 -29.80 -6.02
CA ARG A 112 -22.38 -31.21 -5.56
C ARG A 112 -23.76 -31.78 -5.28
N ALA A 113 -24.58 -31.08 -4.49
CA ALA A 113 -25.94 -31.53 -4.17
C ALA A 113 -26.79 -31.71 -5.44
N PHE A 114 -26.64 -30.82 -6.41
CA PHE A 114 -27.30 -30.91 -7.71
C PHE A 114 -26.82 -32.13 -8.50
N HIS A 115 -25.51 -32.37 -8.56
CA HIS A 115 -24.96 -33.55 -9.22
C HIS A 115 -25.46 -34.85 -8.58
N ASP A 116 -25.57 -34.89 -7.25
CA ASP A 116 -26.10 -36.05 -6.53
C ASP A 116 -27.58 -36.30 -6.87
N VAL A 117 -28.39 -35.24 -6.98
CA VAL A 117 -29.81 -35.34 -7.39
C VAL A 117 -29.93 -35.83 -8.83
N LEU A 118 -29.13 -35.30 -9.76
CA LEU A 118 -29.12 -35.76 -11.15
C LEU A 118 -28.68 -37.22 -11.26
N TRP A 119 -27.64 -37.61 -10.55
CA TRP A 119 -27.17 -38.99 -10.51
C TRP A 119 -28.23 -39.94 -9.94
N ALA A 120 -28.91 -39.54 -8.85
CA ALA A 120 -30.01 -40.31 -8.30
C ALA A 120 -31.21 -40.42 -9.25
N ALA A 121 -31.50 -39.37 -10.04
CA ALA A 121 -32.52 -39.41 -11.08
C ALA A 121 -32.13 -40.37 -12.22
N GLU A 122 -30.89 -40.30 -12.71
CA GLU A 122 -30.37 -41.20 -13.73
C GLU A 122 -30.40 -42.67 -13.29
N GLN A 123 -30.07 -42.95 -12.02
CA GLN A 123 -30.17 -44.30 -11.45
C GLN A 123 -31.62 -44.80 -11.41
N ARG A 124 -32.60 -43.92 -11.15
CA ARG A 124 -34.03 -44.28 -11.21
C ARG A 124 -34.49 -44.53 -12.64
N ASP A 125 -34.08 -43.69 -13.60
CA ASP A 125 -34.40 -43.87 -15.02
C ASP A 125 -33.85 -45.21 -15.53
N ARG A 126 -32.58 -45.53 -15.24
CA ARG A 126 -31.98 -46.84 -15.60
C ARG A 126 -32.71 -48.02 -14.97
N ALA A 127 -33.16 -47.89 -13.71
CA ALA A 127 -33.92 -48.94 -13.04
C ALA A 127 -35.30 -49.14 -13.68
N ALA A 128 -35.97 -48.06 -14.10
CA ALA A 128 -37.23 -48.12 -14.82
C ALA A 128 -37.06 -48.75 -16.21
N GLU A 129 -36.05 -48.34 -16.97
CA GLU A 129 -35.72 -48.96 -18.28
C GLU A 129 -35.43 -50.46 -18.15
N GLN A 130 -34.67 -50.87 -17.13
CA GLN A 130 -34.43 -52.29 -16.85
C GLN A 130 -35.72 -53.05 -16.52
N ALA A 131 -36.62 -52.43 -15.73
CA ALA A 131 -37.91 -53.03 -15.41
C ALA A 131 -38.80 -53.17 -16.66
N ASP A 132 -38.86 -52.15 -17.51
CA ASP A 132 -39.62 -52.16 -18.77
C ASP A 132 -39.06 -53.22 -19.73
N CYS A 133 -37.74 -53.27 -19.94
CA CYS A 133 -37.11 -54.33 -20.74
C CYS A 133 -37.39 -55.73 -20.19
N SER A 134 -37.44 -55.88 -18.85
CA SER A 134 -37.78 -57.18 -18.24
C SER A 134 -39.26 -57.55 -18.41
N ALA A 135 -40.15 -56.56 -18.39
CA ALA A 135 -41.58 -56.75 -18.58
C ALA A 135 -41.92 -57.07 -20.04
N ASP A 136 -41.26 -56.40 -21.00
CA ASP A 136 -41.38 -56.70 -22.42
C ASP A 136 -40.85 -58.11 -22.72
N ALA A 137 -39.70 -58.47 -22.16
CA ALA A 137 -39.15 -59.82 -22.31
C ALA A 137 -40.07 -60.91 -21.71
N SER A 138 -40.75 -60.66 -20.59
CA SER A 138 -41.77 -61.60 -20.08
C SER A 138 -43.04 -61.60 -20.93
N THR A 139 -43.47 -60.45 -21.45
CA THR A 139 -44.66 -60.35 -22.30
C THR A 139 -44.47 -61.09 -23.62
N ASP A 140 -43.28 -61.03 -24.22
CA ASP A 140 -42.96 -61.81 -25.42
C ASP A 140 -42.94 -63.33 -25.13
N ALA A 141 -42.56 -63.73 -23.92
CA ALA A 141 -42.64 -65.13 -23.49
C ALA A 141 -44.09 -65.59 -23.23
N ASP A 142 -44.97 -64.68 -22.80
CA ASP A 142 -46.37 -64.94 -22.43
C ASP A 142 -47.38 -64.47 -23.50
N ALA A 143 -46.94 -63.99 -24.66
CA ALA A 143 -47.81 -63.43 -25.71
C ALA A 143 -48.85 -64.43 -26.26
N ASP A 144 -48.60 -65.74 -26.09
CA ASP A 144 -49.56 -66.80 -26.41
C ASP A 144 -50.55 -67.11 -25.26
N ALA A 145 -50.30 -66.62 -24.04
CA ALA A 145 -51.09 -66.93 -22.85
C ALA A 145 -52.11 -65.84 -22.45
N ASP A 146 -51.92 -64.58 -22.85
CA ASP A 146 -52.58 -63.44 -22.19
C ASP A 146 -53.35 -62.48 -23.13
N ALA A 147 -54.09 -63.04 -24.09
CA ALA A 147 -54.96 -62.27 -25.00
C ALA A 147 -56.11 -61.51 -24.28
N ASP A 148 -56.43 -61.85 -23.03
CA ASP A 148 -57.56 -61.30 -22.26
C ASP A 148 -57.18 -60.17 -21.27
N ALA A 149 -55.92 -59.69 -21.27
CA ALA A 149 -55.51 -58.63 -20.36
C ALA A 149 -56.36 -57.34 -20.53
N ASP A 150 -57.01 -56.90 -19.45
CA ASP A 150 -58.00 -55.82 -19.42
C ASP A 150 -57.44 -54.49 -19.99
N PRO A 151 -58.06 -53.92 -21.05
CA PRO A 151 -57.64 -52.64 -21.65
C PRO A 151 -57.65 -51.46 -20.67
N GLN A 152 -58.41 -51.53 -19.57
CA GLN A 152 -58.36 -50.50 -18.53
C GLN A 152 -57.02 -50.45 -17.80
N THR A 153 -56.39 -51.60 -17.58
CA THR A 153 -55.09 -51.70 -16.89
C THR A 153 -53.98 -51.05 -17.74
N ARG A 154 -53.99 -51.30 -19.06
CA ARG A 154 -53.06 -50.67 -20.01
C ARG A 154 -53.24 -49.15 -20.06
N THR A 155 -54.49 -48.68 -20.09
CA THR A 155 -54.80 -47.24 -20.10
C THR A 155 -54.32 -46.54 -18.82
N ARG A 156 -54.54 -47.15 -17.64
CA ARG A 156 -54.07 -46.60 -16.36
C ARG A 156 -52.55 -46.55 -16.28
N SER A 157 -51.85 -47.55 -16.80
CA SER A 157 -50.38 -47.56 -16.86
C SER A 157 -49.85 -46.39 -17.70
N ARG A 158 -50.38 -46.22 -18.93
CA ARG A 158 -50.01 -45.09 -19.81
C ARG A 158 -50.29 -43.73 -19.19
N GLN A 159 -51.40 -43.60 -18.47
CA GLN A 159 -51.73 -42.34 -17.79
C GLN A 159 -50.75 -42.02 -16.66
N ARG A 160 -50.31 -43.03 -15.89
CA ARG A 160 -49.26 -42.85 -14.87
C ARG A 160 -47.94 -42.43 -15.50
N GLN A 161 -47.51 -43.13 -16.56
CA GLN A 161 -46.30 -42.76 -17.31
C GLN A 161 -46.36 -41.32 -17.85
N ALA A 162 -47.50 -40.89 -18.38
CA ALA A 162 -47.67 -39.51 -18.85
C ALA A 162 -47.53 -38.46 -17.74
N VAL A 163 -48.09 -38.74 -16.55
CA VAL A 163 -47.95 -37.86 -15.36
C VAL A 163 -46.48 -37.82 -14.90
N ASP A 164 -45.81 -38.98 -14.85
CA ASP A 164 -44.40 -39.06 -14.46
C ASP A 164 -43.49 -38.31 -15.45
N HIS A 165 -43.75 -38.43 -16.76
CA HIS A 165 -43.05 -37.65 -17.77
C HIS A 165 -43.27 -36.13 -17.64
N GLU A 166 -44.50 -35.70 -17.36
CA GLU A 166 -44.80 -34.28 -17.14
C GLU A 166 -44.09 -33.74 -15.89
N HIS A 167 -44.07 -34.53 -14.81
CA HIS A 167 -43.33 -34.19 -13.59
C HIS A 167 -41.82 -34.06 -13.86
N ASN A 168 -41.24 -35.04 -14.55
CA ASN A 168 -39.82 -35.02 -14.94
C ASN A 168 -39.48 -33.82 -15.84
N GLN A 169 -40.40 -33.40 -16.72
CA GLN A 169 -40.20 -32.19 -17.54
C GLN A 169 -40.19 -30.92 -16.69
N ARG A 170 -41.12 -30.79 -15.72
CA ARG A 170 -41.15 -29.66 -14.78
C ARG A 170 -39.89 -29.60 -13.93
N ASP A 171 -39.44 -30.75 -13.41
CA ASP A 171 -38.21 -30.83 -12.61
C ASP A 171 -36.99 -30.41 -13.42
N ARG A 172 -36.85 -30.91 -14.66
CA ARG A 172 -35.76 -30.49 -15.57
C ARG A 172 -35.80 -29.00 -15.89
N ALA A 173 -36.98 -28.40 -16.02
CA ALA A 173 -37.11 -26.96 -16.23
C ALA A 173 -36.63 -26.19 -14.98
N ALA A 174 -37.11 -26.57 -13.79
CA ALA A 174 -36.70 -25.95 -12.53
C ALA A 174 -35.17 -26.06 -12.29
N LEU A 175 -34.57 -27.21 -12.63
CA LEU A 175 -33.13 -27.43 -12.55
C LEU A 175 -32.34 -26.53 -13.51
N ARG A 176 -32.84 -26.27 -14.73
CA ARG A 176 -32.21 -25.35 -15.68
C ARG A 176 -32.29 -23.90 -15.21
N ASP A 177 -33.41 -23.50 -14.63
CA ASP A 177 -33.58 -22.15 -14.09
C ASP A 177 -32.62 -21.93 -12.91
N ALA A 178 -32.56 -22.87 -11.97
CA ALA A 178 -31.61 -22.86 -10.88
C ALA A 178 -30.15 -22.80 -11.37
N TRP A 179 -29.82 -23.55 -12.42
CA TRP A 179 -28.48 -23.54 -13.01
C TRP A 179 -28.12 -22.20 -13.66
N THR A 180 -29.09 -21.56 -14.31
CA THR A 180 -28.91 -20.22 -14.89
C THR A 180 -28.61 -19.21 -13.78
N GLN A 181 -29.36 -19.25 -12.68
CA GLN A 181 -29.12 -18.40 -11.51
C GLN A 181 -27.71 -18.61 -10.93
N VAL A 182 -27.26 -19.86 -10.76
CA VAL A 182 -25.89 -20.16 -10.28
C VAL A 182 -24.81 -19.59 -11.21
N ARG A 183 -25.04 -19.58 -12.54
CA ARG A 183 -24.10 -18.99 -13.50
C ARG A 183 -24.04 -17.46 -13.37
N ASP A 184 -25.19 -16.84 -13.17
CA ASP A 184 -25.29 -15.39 -12.97
C ASP A 184 -24.59 -14.97 -11.66
N ASP A 185 -24.82 -15.71 -10.57
CA ASP A 185 -24.15 -15.51 -9.29
C ASP A 185 -22.62 -15.66 -9.42
N ARG A 186 -22.16 -16.66 -10.16
CA ARG A 186 -20.73 -16.86 -10.44
C ARG A 186 -20.14 -15.74 -11.29
N ALA A 187 -20.91 -15.18 -12.23
CA ALA A 187 -20.49 -14.03 -13.03
C ALA A 187 -20.38 -12.77 -12.16
N ALA A 188 -21.35 -12.50 -11.30
CA ALA A 188 -21.31 -11.41 -10.32
C ALA A 188 -20.08 -11.52 -9.40
N ALA A 189 -19.85 -12.71 -8.84
CA ALA A 189 -18.70 -12.96 -7.96
C ALA A 189 -17.34 -12.73 -8.64
N ARG A 190 -17.22 -12.92 -9.96
CA ARG A 190 -16.00 -12.61 -10.72
C ARG A 190 -15.77 -11.10 -10.83
N THR A 191 -16.84 -10.34 -11.07
CA THR A 191 -16.79 -8.87 -11.08
C THR A 191 -16.32 -8.33 -9.73
N ASP A 192 -16.81 -8.91 -8.63
CA ASP A 192 -16.40 -8.51 -7.28
C ASP A 192 -14.91 -8.79 -7.01
N VAL A 193 -14.34 -9.87 -7.55
CA VAL A 193 -12.88 -10.14 -7.46
C VAL A 193 -12.08 -9.07 -8.15
N ALA A 194 -12.51 -8.69 -9.36
CA ALA A 194 -11.83 -7.67 -10.13
C ALA A 194 -11.84 -6.34 -9.37
N ALA A 195 -12.98 -5.97 -8.79
CA ALA A 195 -13.11 -4.78 -7.94
C ALA A 195 -12.19 -4.84 -6.71
N ALA A 196 -12.21 -5.96 -5.97
CA ALA A 196 -11.36 -6.14 -4.80
C ALA A 196 -9.85 -6.09 -5.15
N ARG A 197 -9.45 -6.61 -6.31
CA ARG A 197 -8.07 -6.52 -6.81
C ARG A 197 -7.69 -5.08 -7.13
N GLN A 198 -8.58 -4.31 -7.76
CA GLN A 198 -8.37 -2.90 -8.05
C GLN A 198 -8.21 -2.08 -6.77
N ASP A 199 -9.02 -2.37 -5.75
CA ASP A 199 -8.92 -1.68 -4.45
C ASP A 199 -7.57 -1.92 -3.76
N ARG A 200 -7.03 -3.15 -3.81
CA ARG A 200 -5.69 -3.46 -3.28
C ARG A 200 -4.58 -2.71 -4.03
N LEU A 201 -4.68 -2.62 -5.36
CA LEU A 201 -3.74 -1.84 -6.16
C LEU A 201 -3.80 -0.35 -5.80
N GLN A 202 -5.00 0.18 -5.55
CA GLN A 202 -5.16 1.57 -5.12
C GLN A 202 -4.57 1.80 -3.72
N ALA A 203 -4.82 0.89 -2.77
CA ALA A 203 -4.22 0.96 -1.43
C ALA A 203 -2.68 0.94 -1.49
N GLN A 204 -2.09 0.13 -2.38
CA GLN A 204 -0.65 0.11 -2.60
C GLN A 204 -0.11 1.46 -3.11
N ARG A 205 -0.79 2.07 -4.09
CA ARG A 205 -0.43 3.39 -4.61
C ARG A 205 -0.51 4.47 -3.53
N ASP A 206 -1.54 4.43 -2.70
CA ASP A 206 -1.71 5.41 -1.62
C ASP A 206 -0.57 5.30 -0.58
N ARG A 207 -0.09 4.09 -0.27
CA ARG A 207 1.09 3.89 0.60
C ARG A 207 2.39 4.40 -0.04
N GLN A 208 2.58 4.16 -1.34
CA GLN A 208 3.74 4.69 -2.06
C GLN A 208 3.74 6.22 -2.04
N ALA A 209 2.58 6.85 -2.30
CA ALA A 209 2.44 8.31 -2.20
C ALA A 209 2.74 8.83 -0.78
N SER A 210 2.26 8.12 0.26
CA SER A 210 2.53 8.48 1.66
C SER A 210 4.00 8.29 2.05
N ALA A 211 4.70 7.32 1.45
CA ALA A 211 6.14 7.16 1.61
C ALA A 211 6.91 8.33 0.96
N HIS A 212 6.51 8.75 -0.26
CA HIS A 212 7.11 9.90 -0.92
C HIS A 212 6.94 11.20 -0.12
N ASP A 213 5.76 11.43 0.46
CA ASP A 213 5.51 12.62 1.27
C ASP A 213 6.34 12.66 2.55
N ARG A 214 6.53 11.52 3.21
CA ARG A 214 7.40 11.44 4.39
C ARG A 214 8.85 11.76 4.04
N THR A 215 9.33 11.24 2.91
CA THR A 215 10.67 11.60 2.39
C THR A 215 10.77 13.09 2.08
N ALA A 216 9.74 13.68 1.48
CA ALA A 216 9.70 15.12 1.19
C ALA A 216 9.65 15.97 2.48
N ALA A 217 8.84 15.59 3.46
CA ALA A 217 8.78 16.23 4.77
C ALA A 217 10.11 16.12 5.53
N GLN A 218 10.83 14.99 5.41
CA GLN A 218 12.17 14.85 5.95
C GLN A 218 13.17 15.82 5.29
N ALA A 219 13.11 15.96 3.96
CA ALA A 219 13.94 16.92 3.25
C ALA A 219 13.63 18.37 3.65
N ASP A 220 12.35 18.73 3.82
CA ASP A 220 11.95 20.06 4.30
C ASP A 220 12.52 20.35 5.70
N ARG A 221 12.46 19.38 6.63
CA ARG A 221 13.04 19.50 7.98
C ARG A 221 14.56 19.70 7.95
N GLN A 222 15.27 18.95 7.09
CA GLN A 222 16.71 19.12 6.91
C GLN A 222 17.05 20.50 6.35
N ALA A 223 16.27 21.00 5.39
CA ALA A 223 16.44 22.34 4.84
C ALA A 223 16.14 23.43 5.87
N ALA A 224 15.10 23.27 6.69
CA ALA A 224 14.78 24.17 7.79
C ALA A 224 15.89 24.19 8.86
N GLN A 225 16.49 23.04 9.16
CA GLN A 225 17.64 22.95 10.05
C GLN A 225 18.85 23.71 9.47
N ALA A 226 19.18 23.51 8.20
CA ALA A 226 20.27 24.23 7.55
C ALA A 226 20.05 25.75 7.55
N GLU A 227 18.80 26.22 7.38
CA GLU A 227 18.46 27.64 7.48
C GLU A 227 18.64 28.20 8.89
N ARG A 228 18.27 27.43 9.92
CA ARG A 228 18.54 27.81 11.32
C ARG A 228 20.05 27.92 11.59
N GLU A 229 20.82 26.94 11.14
CA GLU A 229 22.28 26.94 11.28
C GLU A 229 22.91 28.15 10.56
N GLN A 230 22.46 28.44 9.34
CA GLN A 230 22.89 29.61 8.58
C GLN A 230 22.53 30.92 9.30
N ALA A 231 21.31 31.04 9.86
CA ALA A 231 20.91 32.20 10.64
C ALA A 231 21.78 32.41 11.89
N ILE A 232 22.19 31.31 12.54
CA ILE A 232 23.14 31.36 13.67
C ILE A 232 24.50 31.87 13.19
N VAL A 233 25.05 31.33 12.10
CA VAL A 233 26.33 31.79 11.53
C VAL A 233 26.28 33.28 11.16
N GLU A 234 25.21 33.73 10.51
CA GLU A 234 25.02 35.14 10.17
C GLU A 234 24.94 36.03 11.43
N SER A 235 24.26 35.56 12.47
CA SER A 235 24.18 36.28 13.74
C SER A 235 25.55 36.42 14.42
N GLN A 236 26.39 35.38 14.37
CA GLN A 236 27.75 35.37 14.92
C GLN A 236 28.71 36.24 14.10
N GLN A 237 28.62 36.19 12.77
CA GLN A 237 29.44 37.04 11.90
C GLN A 237 29.11 38.52 12.07
N ARG A 238 27.84 38.82 12.35
CA ARG A 238 27.39 40.19 12.60
C ARG A 238 27.87 40.74 13.93
N TRP A 239 27.93 39.90 14.95
CA TRP A 239 28.36 40.28 16.29
C TRP A 239 29.55 39.41 16.68
N PRO A 240 30.77 39.81 16.29
CA PRO A 240 31.97 39.10 16.71
C PRO A 240 31.95 38.96 18.24
N PRO A 241 32.21 37.75 18.79
CA PRO A 241 32.10 37.47 20.22
C PRO A 241 33.10 38.26 21.09
N TRP A 242 34.02 39.02 20.48
CA TRP A 242 34.99 39.87 21.17
C TRP A 242 34.54 41.32 21.35
N LEU A 243 33.38 41.73 20.81
CA LEU A 243 32.76 42.99 21.22
C LEU A 243 32.15 42.73 22.59
N ASP A 244 33.02 42.84 23.60
CA ASP A 244 32.75 42.64 25.01
C ASP A 244 31.46 43.39 25.40
N GLU A 245 30.51 42.67 26.00
CA GLU A 245 29.19 43.21 26.37
C GLU A 245 29.31 44.43 27.31
N THR A 246 30.49 44.59 27.94
CA THR A 246 30.87 45.71 28.81
C THR A 246 30.88 47.08 28.11
N GLU A 247 31.18 47.19 26.81
CA GLU A 247 31.07 48.47 26.08
C GLU A 247 29.63 48.78 25.62
N ARG A 248 28.72 47.80 25.74
CA ARG A 248 27.37 47.86 25.18
C ARG A 248 26.33 48.36 26.18
N ASP A 249 26.54 48.05 27.46
CA ASP A 249 25.68 48.50 28.56
C ASP A 249 25.87 50.00 28.89
N ASP A 250 26.98 50.61 28.45
CA ASP A 250 27.28 52.02 28.70
C ASP A 250 26.58 53.00 27.73
N LEU A 251 26.03 52.53 26.61
CA LEU A 251 25.33 53.38 25.63
C LEU A 251 23.79 53.30 25.68
N THR A 252 23.22 52.41 26.49
CA THR A 252 21.75 52.24 26.60
C THR A 252 21.24 52.22 28.04
N THR A 253 22.04 52.74 28.97
CA THR A 253 21.80 52.79 30.42
C THR A 253 20.32 52.99 30.77
N GLY A 254 19.76 52.03 31.51
CA GLY A 254 18.51 52.24 32.23
C GLY A 254 17.63 51.00 32.39
N ALA A 255 18.04 50.11 33.29
CA ALA A 255 17.19 49.11 33.94
C ALA A 255 16.73 47.91 33.10
N ARG A 256 17.45 46.79 33.25
CA ARG A 256 16.82 45.53 33.68
C ARG A 256 17.87 44.54 34.18
N THR A 257 18.07 44.57 35.48
CA THR A 257 18.69 43.50 36.26
C THR A 257 17.89 42.21 36.10
N GLY A 258 18.59 41.12 35.77
CA GLY A 258 18.12 39.75 35.95
C GLY A 258 17.59 39.08 34.69
N ARG A 259 18.48 38.43 33.94
CA ARG A 259 18.13 37.45 32.90
C ARG A 259 18.99 36.18 33.04
N PRO A 260 18.62 35.05 32.43
CA PRO A 260 18.21 33.86 33.17
C PRO A 260 19.12 32.69 32.79
N ALA A 261 20.16 32.43 33.58
CA ALA A 261 21.01 31.25 33.37
C ALA A 261 20.22 29.92 33.44
N ALA A 262 19.07 29.91 34.14
CA ALA A 262 18.17 28.75 34.21
C ALA A 262 17.51 28.39 32.86
N ALA A 263 17.17 29.38 32.02
CA ALA A 263 16.45 29.12 30.77
C ALA A 263 17.31 28.45 29.68
N VAL A 264 18.64 28.61 29.74
CA VAL A 264 19.57 27.97 28.81
C VAL A 264 19.87 26.52 29.22
N HIS A 265 19.81 26.22 30.52
CA HIS A 265 19.93 24.84 30.99
C HIS A 265 18.69 24.00 30.64
N ASP A 266 17.49 24.58 30.74
CA ASP A 266 16.25 23.89 30.37
C ASP A 266 16.20 23.52 28.88
N THR A 267 16.64 24.39 27.97
CA THR A 267 16.61 24.09 26.52
C THR A 267 17.62 23.01 26.14
N ARG A 268 18.79 22.96 26.80
CA ARG A 268 19.76 21.90 26.60
C ARG A 268 19.22 20.56 27.11
N GLN A 269 18.60 20.55 28.28
CA GLN A 269 18.01 19.34 28.84
C GLN A 269 16.87 18.81 27.96
N GLN A 270 15.98 19.69 27.46
CA GLN A 270 14.93 19.31 26.51
C GLN A 270 15.50 18.75 25.20
N ALA A 271 16.61 19.29 24.69
CA ALA A 271 17.26 18.76 23.49
C ALA A 271 17.90 17.38 23.73
N GLU A 272 18.48 17.14 24.91
CA GLU A 272 19.03 15.85 25.30
C GLU A 272 17.92 14.79 25.48
N GLU A 273 16.79 15.16 26.10
CA GLU A 273 15.61 14.29 26.25
C GLU A 273 14.99 13.94 24.89
N ALA A 274 14.79 14.92 24.00
CA ALA A 274 14.30 14.68 22.64
C ALA A 274 15.25 13.79 21.81
N GLY A 275 16.57 13.93 22.01
CA GLY A 275 17.56 13.06 21.38
C GLY A 275 17.49 11.61 21.88
N GLN A 276 17.22 11.41 23.17
CA GLN A 276 17.04 10.07 23.76
C GLN A 276 15.76 9.40 23.26
N GLU A 277 14.64 10.14 23.19
CA GLU A 277 13.37 9.63 22.65
C GLU A 277 13.52 9.23 21.17
N ALA A 278 14.18 10.06 20.35
CA ALA A 278 14.45 9.75 18.95
C ALA A 278 15.35 8.50 18.81
N GLY A 279 16.34 8.35 19.69
CA GLY A 279 17.20 7.16 19.76
C GLY A 279 16.41 5.88 20.09
N GLN A 280 15.52 5.94 21.09
CA GLN A 280 14.63 4.82 21.44
C GLN A 280 13.69 4.44 20.30
N ALA A 281 13.06 5.42 19.65
CA ALA A 281 12.20 5.18 18.48
C ALA A 281 12.97 4.49 17.33
N GLY A 282 14.24 4.87 17.11
CA GLY A 282 15.13 4.21 16.16
C GLY A 282 15.42 2.75 16.51
N CYS A 283 15.69 2.45 17.78
CA CYS A 283 15.87 1.08 18.26
C CYS A 283 14.60 0.24 18.07
N ASP A 284 13.42 0.80 18.39
CA ASP A 284 12.14 0.11 18.24
C ASP A 284 11.83 -0.19 16.76
N ALA A 285 12.14 0.73 15.85
CA ALA A 285 11.99 0.55 14.40
C ALA A 285 12.88 -0.59 13.86
N VAL A 286 14.15 -0.67 14.30
CA VAL A 286 15.06 -1.78 13.92
C VAL A 286 14.56 -3.11 14.46
N THR A 287 14.04 -3.12 15.70
CA THR A 287 13.56 -4.34 16.35
C THR A 287 12.28 -4.86 15.68
N THR A 288 11.36 -3.97 15.32
CA THR A 288 10.15 -4.31 14.55
C THR A 288 10.47 -4.80 13.15
N HIS A 289 11.45 -4.18 12.46
CA HIS A 289 11.92 -4.65 11.15
C HIS A 289 12.47 -6.08 11.20
N ARG A 290 13.37 -6.38 12.15
CA ARG A 290 13.93 -7.72 12.34
C ARG A 290 12.86 -8.77 12.66
N ARG A 291 11.81 -8.38 13.41
CA ARG A 291 10.67 -9.26 13.70
C ARG A 291 9.84 -9.54 12.44
N ALA A 292 9.63 -8.55 11.59
CA ALA A 292 8.95 -8.74 10.30
C ALA A 292 9.74 -9.68 9.38
N GLU A 293 11.07 -9.54 9.30
CA GLU A 293 11.93 -10.47 8.54
C GLU A 293 11.87 -11.91 9.06
N GLN A 294 11.85 -12.11 10.39
CA GLN A 294 11.67 -13.44 10.98
C GLN A 294 10.33 -14.06 10.62
N ILE A 295 9.25 -13.29 10.64
CA ILE A 295 7.92 -13.77 10.23
C ILE A 295 7.93 -14.16 8.75
N ALA A 296 8.50 -13.32 7.89
CA ALA A 296 8.62 -13.60 6.46
C ALA A 296 9.40 -14.90 6.21
N ARG A 297 10.55 -15.09 6.88
CA ARG A 297 11.35 -16.32 6.77
C ARG A 297 10.56 -17.56 7.20
N ARG A 298 9.84 -17.47 8.32
CA ARG A 298 9.01 -18.57 8.83
C ARG A 298 7.85 -18.93 7.89
N LEU A 299 7.25 -17.94 7.23
CA LEU A 299 6.23 -18.17 6.21
C LEU A 299 6.80 -18.88 4.98
N SER A 300 7.99 -18.48 4.52
CA SER A 300 8.68 -19.16 3.42
C SER A 300 9.05 -20.60 3.75
N GLU A 301 9.51 -20.88 4.98
CA GLU A 301 9.78 -22.25 5.44
C GLU A 301 8.52 -23.13 5.48
N LEU A 302 7.38 -22.57 5.90
CA LEU A 302 6.10 -23.29 5.90
C LEU A 302 5.60 -23.58 4.48
N GLN A 303 5.80 -22.65 3.54
CA GLN A 303 5.49 -22.87 2.12
C GLN A 303 6.35 -23.98 1.51
N ALA A 304 7.67 -23.93 1.74
CA ALA A 304 8.59 -24.97 1.26
C ALA A 304 8.26 -26.36 1.83
N ARG A 305 7.85 -26.45 3.11
CA ARG A 305 7.38 -27.72 3.70
C ARG A 305 6.11 -28.24 3.04
N ARG A 306 5.16 -27.35 2.73
CA ARG A 306 3.90 -27.73 2.08
C ARG A 306 4.13 -28.26 0.67
N GLU A 307 5.06 -27.66 -0.07
CA GLU A 307 5.44 -28.11 -1.42
C GLU A 307 6.23 -29.43 -1.37
N GLY A 308 7.15 -29.59 -0.42
CA GLY A 308 7.92 -30.82 -0.23
C GLY A 308 7.07 -32.04 0.14
N THR A 309 6.00 -31.86 0.94
CA THR A 309 5.08 -32.96 1.28
C THR A 309 4.17 -33.38 0.12
N ALA A 310 3.91 -32.49 -0.85
CA ALA A 310 3.05 -32.81 -1.99
C ALA A 310 3.77 -33.60 -3.10
N GLY A 311 5.11 -33.63 -3.10
CA GLY A 311 5.92 -34.32 -4.11
C GLY A 311 6.41 -35.73 -3.73
N GLY A 312 6.14 -36.20 -2.50
CA GLY A 312 6.76 -37.41 -1.95
C GLY A 312 6.06 -38.75 -2.22
N ASP A 313 4.74 -38.76 -2.48
CA ASP A 313 3.95 -40.01 -2.48
C ASP A 313 3.80 -40.66 -3.88
N GLY A 314 4.49 -40.16 -4.90
CA GLY A 314 4.31 -40.59 -6.30
C GLY A 314 5.29 -41.65 -6.86
N GLN A 315 6.28 -42.13 -6.09
CA GLN A 315 7.37 -42.97 -6.64
C GLN A 315 7.49 -44.39 -6.05
N ALA A 316 6.46 -44.91 -5.37
CA ALA A 316 6.51 -46.25 -4.76
C ALA A 316 5.38 -47.17 -5.23
N THR A 317 5.23 -47.39 -6.54
CA THR A 317 4.60 -48.61 -7.09
C THR A 317 5.26 -48.97 -8.42
N SER A 318 6.35 -49.73 -8.33
CA SER A 318 6.70 -50.76 -9.33
C SER A 318 5.98 -52.05 -9.00
#